data_AF-A0A2C8F9W2-F1
#
_entry.id   AF-A0A2C8F9W2-F1
#
_cell.length_a   1.000
_cell.length_b   1.000
_cell.length_c   1.000
_cell.angle_alpha   90.00
_cell.angle_beta   90.00
_cell.angle_gamma   90.00
#
_symmetry.space_group_name_H-M   'P 1'
#
loop_
_entity.id
_entity.type
_entity.pdbx_description
1 polymer ?
#
loop_
_entity_poly.entity_id
_entity_poly.type
_entity_poly.pdbx_seq_one_letter_code
_entity_poly.pdbx_strand_id
1 'polypeptide(L)'
;MAKKFSFKLDKVLDYRAQLEDQAKAALAAAQAAHDTQQAKVHGLQSQLAKHMDNEEKSRKSTNDMWLWRQFKTALEQDIERERMELSRLELNLHQRRQEAVDRSRDKKLLEKLKQTQAKKHHEEQSAREEKENDEMATIRFQSQDF
;
A
#
# COMPACT_ATOMS: atom_id res chain seq x y z
N MET A 1 3.05 -17.56 -39.49
CA MET A 1 3.17 -16.46 -38.52
C MET A 1 3.25 -17.08 -37.12
N ALA A 2 4.32 -16.82 -36.38
CA ALA A 2 4.50 -17.34 -35.03
C ALA A 2 3.33 -16.95 -34.12
N LYS A 3 2.81 -17.91 -33.35
CA LYS A 3 1.66 -17.68 -32.47
C LYS A 3 2.11 -16.79 -31.31
N LYS A 4 1.48 -15.62 -31.15
CA LYS A 4 1.78 -14.68 -30.05
C LYS A 4 1.51 -15.37 -28.70
N PHE A 5 2.42 -15.22 -27.74
CA PHE A 5 2.25 -15.74 -26.39
C PHE A 5 1.02 -15.13 -25.72
N SER A 6 0.14 -15.97 -25.18
CA SER A 6 -1.06 -15.57 -24.46
C SER A 6 -1.02 -16.18 -23.07
N PHE A 7 -0.98 -15.34 -22.03
CA PHE A 7 -0.95 -15.83 -20.66
C PHE A 7 -2.38 -16.06 -20.17
N LYS A 8 -2.71 -17.31 -19.83
CA LYS A 8 -4.08 -17.70 -19.46
C LYS A 8 -4.64 -16.94 -18.24
N LEU A 9 -3.76 -16.42 -17.39
CA LEU A 9 -4.12 -15.69 -16.17
C LEU A 9 -3.96 -14.17 -16.30
N ASP A 10 -3.89 -13.62 -17.53
CA ASP A 10 -3.77 -12.17 -17.74
C ASP A 10 -4.90 -11.40 -17.05
N LYS A 11 -6.16 -11.83 -17.18
CA LYS A 11 -7.30 -11.21 -16.48
C LYS A 11 -7.17 -11.24 -14.96
N VAL A 12 -6.57 -12.29 -14.41
CA VAL A 12 -6.34 -12.42 -12.96
C VAL A 12 -5.21 -11.47 -12.53
N LEU A 13 -4.18 -11.31 -13.35
CA LEU A 13 -3.11 -10.35 -13.11
C LEU A 13 -3.64 -8.91 -13.11
N ASP A 14 -4.49 -8.55 -14.07
CA ASP A 14 -5.13 -7.23 -14.16
C ASP A 14 -6.00 -6.96 -12.92
N TYR A 15 -6.81 -7.95 -12.52
CA TYR A 15 -7.62 -7.84 -11.31
C TYR A 15 -6.75 -7.65 -10.05
N ARG A 16 -5.63 -8.39 -9.93
CA ARG A 16 -4.70 -8.21 -8.80
C ARG A 16 -3.97 -6.87 -8.82
N ALA A 17 -3.70 -6.31 -9.98
CA ALA A 17 -3.16 -4.96 -10.10
C ALA A 17 -4.18 -3.93 -9.58
N GLN A 18 -5.47 -4.07 -9.94
CA GLN A 18 -6.53 -3.22 -9.41
C GLN A 18 -6.65 -3.33 -7.87
N LEU A 19 -6.54 -4.54 -7.32
CA LEU A 19 -6.55 -4.74 -5.86
C LEU A 19 -5.33 -4.11 -5.17
N GLU A 20 -4.15 -4.16 -5.79
CA GLU A 20 -2.95 -3.48 -5.28
C GLU A 20 -3.16 -1.96 -5.25
N ASP A 21 -3.71 -1.39 -6.32
CA ASP A 21 -3.96 0.06 -6.42
C ASP A 21 -5.02 0.51 -5.40
N GLN A 22 -6.08 -0.28 -5.21
CA GLN A 22 -7.08 -0.04 -4.15
C GLN A 22 -6.46 -0.09 -2.76
N ALA A 23 -5.60 -1.08 -2.48
CA ALA A 23 -4.93 -1.20 -1.18
C ALA A 23 -3.98 -0.01 -0.91
N LYS A 24 -3.26 0.47 -1.94
CA LYS A 24 -2.42 1.67 -1.84
C LYS A 24 -3.24 2.93 -1.58
N ALA A 25 -4.36 3.10 -2.28
CA ALA A 25 -5.26 4.23 -2.05
C ALA A 25 -5.84 4.20 -0.62
N ALA A 26 -6.25 3.03 -0.15
CA ALA A 26 -6.76 2.85 1.21
C ALA A 26 -5.69 3.11 2.28
N LEU A 27 -4.43 2.72 2.02
CA LEU A 27 -3.29 3.05 2.87
C LEU A 27 -3.04 4.56 2.94
N ALA A 28 -3.06 5.25 1.80
CA ALA A 28 -2.88 6.70 1.74
C ALA A 28 -3.98 7.44 2.52
N ALA A 29 -5.23 7.00 2.39
CA ALA A 29 -6.36 7.55 3.15
C ALA A 29 -6.21 7.31 4.66
N ALA A 30 -5.78 6.11 5.07
CA ALA A 30 -5.54 5.79 6.47
C ALA A 30 -4.39 6.63 7.06
N GLN A 31 -3.32 6.86 6.30
CA GLN A 31 -2.21 7.72 6.72
C GLN A 31 -2.68 9.17 6.90
N ALA A 32 -3.42 9.72 5.94
CA ALA A 32 -3.94 11.09 6.03
C ALA A 32 -4.87 11.27 7.24
N ALA A 33 -5.72 10.27 7.53
CA ALA A 33 -6.58 10.29 8.71
C ALA A 33 -5.77 10.25 10.02
N HIS A 34 -4.74 9.39 10.09
CA HIS A 34 -3.83 9.31 11.24
C HIS A 34 -3.09 10.64 11.47
N ASP A 35 -2.51 11.22 10.42
CA ASP A 35 -1.76 12.48 10.50
C ASP A 35 -2.66 13.64 10.97
N THR A 36 -3.89 13.70 10.45
CA THR A 36 -4.88 14.70 10.86
C THR A 36 -5.24 14.57 12.33
N GLN A 37 -5.47 13.34 12.79
CA GLN A 37 -5.81 13.07 14.19
C GLN A 37 -4.62 13.36 15.12
N GLN A 38 -3.41 13.03 14.70
CA GLN A 38 -2.19 13.32 15.44
C GLN A 38 -2.00 14.83 15.60
N ALA A 39 -2.22 15.60 14.54
CA ALA A 39 -2.17 17.07 14.59
C ALA A 39 -3.22 17.64 15.56
N LYS A 40 -4.42 17.06 15.62
CA LYS A 40 -5.48 17.45 16.57
C LYS A 40 -5.07 17.20 18.02
N VAL A 41 -4.53 16.02 18.32
CA VAL A 41 -4.01 15.67 19.67
C VAL A 41 -2.89 16.64 20.07
N HIS A 42 -1.94 16.92 19.18
CA HIS A 42 -0.85 17.86 19.43
C HIS A 42 -1.37 19.29 19.67
N GLY A 43 -2.39 19.71 18.91
CA GLY A 43 -3.08 20.99 19.10
C GLY A 43 -3.68 21.13 20.50
N LEU A 44 -4.40 20.11 20.96
CA LEU A 44 -4.98 20.08 22.32
C LEU A 44 -3.92 20.07 23.41
N GLN A 45 -2.84 19.30 23.23
CA GLN A 45 -1.70 19.30 24.15
C GLN A 45 -1.03 20.67 24.24
N SER A 46 -0.86 21.36 23.11
CA SER A 46 -0.34 22.73 23.09
C SER A 46 -1.28 23.71 23.79
N GLN A 47 -2.60 23.56 23.63
CA GLN A 47 -3.58 24.36 24.35
C GLN A 47 -3.51 24.12 25.86
N LEU A 48 -3.39 22.85 26.28
CA LEU A 48 -3.21 22.49 27.69
C LEU A 48 -1.91 23.09 28.26
N ALA A 49 -0.80 23.01 27.54
CA ALA A 49 0.47 23.61 27.96
C ALA A 49 0.34 25.13 28.14
N LYS A 50 -0.26 25.85 27.18
CA LYS A 50 -0.54 27.28 27.28
C LYS A 50 -1.48 27.61 28.45
N HIS A 51 -2.43 26.74 28.74
CA HIS A 51 -3.34 26.90 29.86
C HIS A 51 -2.61 26.75 31.20
N MET A 52 -1.68 25.80 31.30
CA MET A 52 -0.78 25.61 32.44
C MET A 52 0.17 26.80 32.64
N ASP A 53 0.77 27.33 31.57
CA ASP A 53 1.66 28.50 31.65
C ASP A 53 0.95 29.76 32.17
N ASN A 54 -0.37 29.85 32.03
CA ASN A 54 -1.18 30.97 32.53
C ASN A 54 -1.78 30.71 33.92
N GLU A 55 -1.37 29.66 34.63
CA GLU A 55 -1.91 29.29 35.95
C GLU A 55 -1.85 30.45 36.95
N GLU A 56 -0.73 31.18 37.02
CA GLU A 56 -0.55 32.29 37.96
C GLU A 56 -1.59 33.41 37.78
N LYS A 57 -2.04 33.65 36.55
CA LYS A 57 -3.06 34.67 36.24
C LYS A 57 -4.46 34.28 36.71
N SER A 58 -4.71 32.98 36.96
CA SER A 58 -6.01 32.46 37.40
C SER A 58 -6.23 32.56 38.92
N ARG A 59 -5.20 32.88 39.70
CA ARG A 59 -5.25 32.95 41.18
C ARG A 59 -5.92 34.23 41.72
N LYS A 60 -6.59 35.01 40.87
CA LYS A 60 -7.19 36.32 41.22
C LYS A 60 -8.49 36.20 42.01
N SER A 61 -9.22 35.11 41.84
CA SER A 61 -10.49 34.83 42.53
C SER A 61 -10.73 33.34 42.69
N THR A 62 -11.47 32.93 43.71
CA THR A 62 -11.90 31.54 43.91
C THR A 62 -12.71 31.02 42.71
N ASN A 63 -13.54 31.87 42.10
CA ASN A 63 -14.32 31.51 40.91
C ASN A 63 -13.41 31.30 39.68
N ASP A 64 -12.40 32.15 39.49
CA ASP A 64 -11.44 32.03 38.38
C ASP A 64 -10.63 30.74 38.51
N MET A 65 -10.24 30.39 39.73
CA MET A 65 -9.52 29.15 40.02
C MET A 65 -10.37 27.90 39.79
N TRP A 66 -11.67 27.95 40.10
CA TRP A 66 -12.61 26.87 39.81
C TRP A 66 -12.79 26.68 38.30
N LEU A 67 -13.03 27.77 37.56
CA LEU A 67 -13.20 27.74 36.11
C LEU A 67 -11.95 27.21 35.41
N TRP A 68 -10.76 27.66 35.85
CA TRP A 68 -9.47 27.18 35.34
C TRP A 68 -9.31 25.67 35.53
N ARG A 69 -9.62 25.15 36.71
CA ARG A 69 -9.54 23.70 36.99
C ARG A 69 -10.51 22.91 36.13
N GLN A 70 -11.75 23.38 35.98
CA GLN A 70 -12.75 22.73 35.13
C GLN A 70 -12.31 22.67 33.67
N PHE A 71 -11.81 23.78 33.13
CA PHE A 71 -11.30 23.82 31.76
C PHE A 71 -10.11 22.90 31.55
N LYS A 72 -9.16 22.86 32.51
CA LYS A 72 -8.06 21.90 32.50
C LYS A 72 -8.57 20.46 32.43
N THR A 73 -9.49 20.08 33.31
CA THR A 73 -10.04 18.72 33.33
C THR A 73 -10.77 18.37 32.04
N ALA A 74 -11.53 19.30 31.46
CA ALA A 74 -12.17 19.10 30.16
C ALA A 74 -11.15 18.88 29.04
N LEU A 75 -10.08 19.67 28.98
CA LEU A 75 -9.00 19.49 28.00
C LEU A 75 -8.29 18.15 28.16
N GLU A 76 -8.02 17.71 29.39
CA GLU A 76 -7.42 16.40 29.66
C GLU A 76 -8.33 15.26 29.17
N GLN A 77 -9.64 15.33 29.43
CA GLN A 77 -10.61 14.35 28.94
C GLN A 77 -10.71 14.34 27.41
N ASP A 78 -10.68 15.52 26.77
CA ASP A 78 -10.67 15.63 25.32
C ASP A 78 -9.40 15.01 24.73
N ILE A 79 -8.22 15.29 25.30
CA ILE A 79 -6.95 14.68 24.86
C ILE A 79 -7.02 13.16 24.94
N GLU A 80 -7.52 12.60 26.05
CA GLU A 80 -7.63 11.15 26.20
C GLU A 80 -8.60 10.53 25.18
N ARG A 81 -9.74 11.18 24.91
CA ARG A 81 -10.67 10.74 23.86
C ARG A 81 -10.00 10.74 22.48
N GLU A 82 -9.32 11.83 22.13
CA GLU A 82 -8.65 11.95 20.84
C GLU A 82 -7.45 10.99 20.70
N ARG A 83 -6.78 10.63 21.81
CA ARG A 83 -5.73 9.60 21.85
C ARG A 83 -6.28 8.19 21.60
N MET A 84 -7.45 7.87 22.15
CA MET A 84 -8.10 6.59 21.85
C MET A 84 -8.42 6.45 20.37
N GLU A 85 -8.96 7.50 19.74
CA GLU A 85 -9.20 7.51 18.30
C GLU A 85 -7.90 7.45 17.49
N LEU A 86 -6.83 8.12 17.94
CA LEU A 86 -5.51 8.02 17.31
C LEU A 86 -4.99 6.57 17.34
N SER A 87 -5.09 5.89 18.47
CA SER A 87 -4.68 4.48 18.61
C SER A 87 -5.49 3.56 17.68
N ARG A 88 -6.80 3.82 17.53
CA ARG A 88 -7.65 3.11 16.58
C ARG A 88 -7.20 3.32 15.13
N LEU A 89 -6.84 4.56 14.76
CA LEU A 89 -6.33 4.89 13.44
C LEU A 89 -4.94 4.29 13.19
N GLU A 90 -4.08 4.21 14.20
CA GLU A 90 -2.78 3.52 14.12
C GLU A 90 -2.95 2.04 13.81
N LEU A 91 -3.88 1.37 14.50
CA LEU A 91 -4.19 -0.02 14.21
C LEU A 91 -4.72 -0.19 12.77
N ASN A 92 -5.60 0.70 12.32
CA ASN A 92 -6.10 0.67 10.95
C ASN A 92 -4.98 0.89 9.92
N LEU A 93 -4.09 1.85 10.17
CA LEU A 93 -2.94 2.15 9.34
C LEU A 93 -2.02 0.92 9.22
N HIS A 94 -1.73 0.25 10.33
CA HIS A 94 -0.94 -0.97 10.34
C HIS A 94 -1.59 -2.08 9.51
N GLN A 95 -2.90 -2.30 9.68
CA GLN A 95 -3.64 -3.28 8.87
C GLN A 95 -3.58 -2.96 7.37
N ARG A 96 -3.75 -1.69 7.00
CA ARG A 96 -3.69 -1.26 5.59
C ARG A 96 -2.29 -1.39 5.00
N ARG A 97 -1.25 -1.15 5.79
CA ARG A 97 0.15 -1.40 5.38
C ARG A 97 0.37 -2.88 5.07
N GLN A 98 -0.06 -3.76 5.97
CA GLN A 98 0.06 -5.20 5.77
C GLN A 98 -0.70 -5.66 4.52
N GLU A 99 -1.93 -5.19 4.34
CA GLU A 99 -2.74 -5.51 3.17
C GLU A 99 -2.07 -5.04 1.87
N ALA A 100 -1.54 -3.82 1.81
CA ALA A 100 -0.83 -3.32 0.64
C ALA A 100 0.41 -4.17 0.28
N VAL A 101 1.15 -4.63 1.29
CA VAL A 101 2.30 -5.53 1.11
C VAL A 101 1.84 -6.88 0.55
N ASP A 102 0.79 -7.47 1.12
CA ASP A 102 0.27 -8.77 0.69
C ASP A 102 -0.26 -8.72 -0.76
N ARG A 103 -1.02 -7.67 -1.12
CA ARG A 103 -1.48 -7.47 -2.51
C ARG A 103 -0.33 -7.28 -3.48
N SER A 104 0.70 -6.52 -3.08
CA SER A 104 1.91 -6.32 -3.89
C SER A 104 2.66 -7.64 -4.11
N ARG A 105 2.72 -8.51 -3.09
CA ARG A 105 3.34 -9.84 -3.18
C ARG A 105 2.56 -10.76 -4.12
N ASP A 106 1.24 -10.77 -4.01
CA ASP A 106 0.36 -11.60 -4.83
C ASP A 106 0.43 -11.26 -6.32
N LYS A 107 0.53 -9.98 -6.65
CA LYS A 107 0.77 -9.52 -8.03
C LYS A 107 2.14 -9.96 -8.53
N LYS A 108 3.21 -9.67 -7.77
CA LYS A 108 4.59 -10.03 -8.15
C LYS A 108 4.75 -11.52 -8.40
N LEU A 109 4.05 -12.38 -7.64
CA LEU A 109 4.07 -13.82 -7.85
C LEU A 109 3.54 -14.20 -9.25
N LEU A 110 2.41 -13.63 -9.66
CA LEU A 110 1.81 -13.88 -10.97
C LEU A 110 2.63 -13.26 -12.11
N GLU A 111 3.22 -12.09 -11.91
CA GLU A 111 4.14 -11.49 -12.89
C GLU A 111 5.35 -12.39 -13.15
N LYS A 112 5.96 -12.93 -12.09
CA LYS A 112 7.07 -13.89 -12.22
C LYS A 112 6.64 -15.17 -12.94
N LEU A 113 5.44 -15.67 -12.67
CA LEU A 113 4.89 -16.83 -13.38
C LEU A 113 4.70 -16.52 -14.87
N LYS A 114 4.14 -15.36 -15.21
CA LYS A 114 3.97 -14.90 -16.60
C LYS A 114 5.31 -14.80 -17.32
N GLN A 115 6.32 -14.17 -16.69
CA GLN A 115 7.67 -14.04 -17.25
C GLN A 115 8.30 -15.41 -17.53
N THR A 116 8.16 -16.35 -16.59
CA THR A 116 8.72 -17.71 -16.74
C THR A 116 8.05 -18.47 -17.88
N GLN A 117 6.72 -18.38 -18.00
CA GLN A 117 5.99 -19.01 -19.11
C GLN A 117 6.32 -18.37 -20.46
N ALA A 118 6.47 -17.04 -20.49
CA ALA A 118 6.85 -16.32 -21.70
C ALA A 118 8.25 -16.74 -22.17
N LYS A 119 9.20 -16.88 -21.23
CA LYS A 119 10.56 -17.35 -21.53
C LYS A 119 10.55 -18.77 -22.10
N LYS A 120 9.85 -19.72 -21.46
CA LYS A 120 9.72 -21.09 -21.97
C LYS A 120 9.09 -21.15 -23.37
N HIS A 121 8.03 -20.39 -23.59
CA HIS A 121 7.39 -20.32 -24.90
C HIS A 121 8.34 -19.77 -25.97
N HIS A 122 9.17 -18.78 -25.63
CA HIS A 122 10.16 -18.26 -26.58
C HIS A 122 11.24 -19.30 -26.90
N GLU A 123 11.78 -19.98 -25.89
CA GLU A 123 12.76 -21.06 -26.05
C GLU A 123 12.21 -22.20 -26.92
N GLU A 124 10.96 -22.62 -26.70
CA GLU A 124 10.28 -23.65 -27.51
C GLU A 124 10.07 -23.23 -28.97
N GLN A 125 9.74 -21.95 -29.22
CA GLN A 125 9.60 -21.44 -30.58
C GLN A 125 10.95 -21.38 -31.29
N SER A 126 12.00 -20.88 -30.63
CA SER A 126 13.35 -20.84 -31.20
C SER A 126 13.88 -22.24 -31.52
N ALA A 127 13.72 -23.21 -30.62
CA ALA A 127 14.13 -24.60 -30.87
C ALA A 127 13.36 -25.24 -32.03
N ARG A 128 12.09 -24.87 -32.23
CA ARG A 128 11.28 -25.34 -33.35
C ARG A 128 11.71 -24.72 -34.67
N GLU A 129 11.99 -23.41 -34.69
CA GLU A 129 12.52 -22.70 -35.85
C GLU A 129 13.90 -23.23 -36.27
N GLU A 130 14.80 -23.50 -35.31
CA GLU A 130 16.09 -24.14 -35.57
C GLU A 130 15.91 -25.52 -36.22
N LYS A 131 15.03 -26.35 -35.65
CA LYS A 131 14.75 -27.69 -36.21
C LYS A 131 14.17 -27.63 -37.62
N GLU A 132 13.21 -26.74 -37.88
CA GLU A 132 12.61 -26.55 -39.21
C GLU A 132 13.66 -26.05 -40.23
N ASN A 133 14.58 -25.18 -39.80
CA ASN A 133 15.69 -24.73 -40.65
C ASN A 133 16.69 -25.85 -40.98
N ASP A 134 17.06 -26.66 -40.00
CA ASP A 134 17.97 -27.80 -40.19
C ASP A 134 17.36 -28.87 -41.12
N GLU A 135 16.08 -29.19 -40.94
CA GLU A 135 15.34 -30.10 -41.82
C GLU A 135 15.29 -29.54 -43.26
N MET A 136 15.02 -28.24 -43.43
CA MET A 136 14.99 -27.60 -44.75
C MET A 136 16.37 -27.53 -45.41
N ALA A 137 17.44 -27.32 -44.64
CA ALA A 137 18.82 -27.37 -45.14
C ALA A 137 19.18 -28.78 -45.63
N THR A 138 18.78 -29.82 -44.89
CA THR A 138 19.01 -31.23 -45.25
C THR A 138 18.28 -31.61 -46.54
N ILE A 139 17.01 -31.20 -46.69
CA ILE A 139 16.21 -31.44 -47.92
C ILE A 139 16.85 -30.76 -49.13
N ARG A 140 17.32 -29.51 -48.99
CA ARG A 140 18.00 -28.79 -50.07
C ARG A 140 19.31 -29.47 -50.49
N PHE A 141 20.10 -29.93 -49.54
CA PHE A 141 21.37 -30.61 -49.83
C PHE A 141 21.14 -31.93 -50.59
N GLN A 142 20.16 -32.74 -50.16
CA GLN A 142 19.79 -33.98 -50.87
C GLN A 142 19.29 -33.76 -52.31
N SER A 143 18.73 -32.60 -52.63
CA SER A 143 18.25 -32.28 -53.97
C SER A 143 19.34 -31.84 -54.96
N GLN A 144 20.57 -31.56 -54.51
CA GLN A 144 21.70 -31.18 -55.37
C GLN A 144 22.60 -32.35 -55.80
N ASP A 145 22.49 -33.51 -55.15
CA ASP A 145 23.31 -34.71 -55.44
C ASP A 145 22.68 -35.67 -56.48
N PHE A 146 21.77 -35.18 -57.35
CA PHE A 146 21.18 -35.94 -58.47
C PHE A 146 21.50 -35.31 -59.83
#